data_AF-A0A2L0CG91-F1
#
_entry.id   AF-A0A2L0CG91-F1
#
_cell.length_a   1.000
_cell.length_b   1.000
_cell.length_c   1.000
_cell.angle_alpha   90.00
_cell.angle_beta   90.00
_cell.angle_gamma   90.00
#
_symmetry.space_group_name_H-M   'P 1'
#
loop_
_entity.id
_entity.type
_entity.pdbx_description
1 polymer ?
#
loop_
_entity_poly.entity_id
_entity_poly.type
_entity_poly.pdbx_seq_one_letter_code
_entity_poly.pdbx_strand_id
1 'polypeptide(L)'
;RILQISNDPSPGYNIEQLAKKGSKFLPLPYCVKGMDVSFSGILSYMEERTETLLTTGYTPEDLCFSLQETVFAMLVETTERALAHCGSEEVLIVGGVGCNLRLQEMMGIMCEERSAKLF
;
A
#
# COMPACT_ATOMS: atom_id res chain seq x y z
N ARG A 1 -10.72 -12.13 10.35
CA ARG A 1 -10.50 -10.83 9.66
C ARG A 1 -10.40 -9.75 10.70
N ILE A 2 -9.25 -9.08 10.80
CA ILE A 2 -8.90 -8.16 11.90
C ILE A 2 -9.96 -7.07 12.10
N LEU A 3 -10.34 -6.38 11.01
CA LEU A 3 -11.31 -5.28 11.04
C LEU A 3 -12.73 -5.68 10.57
N GLN A 4 -12.97 -6.97 10.33
CA GLN A 4 -14.26 -7.49 9.83
C GLN A 4 -14.83 -6.78 8.57
N ILE A 5 -13.97 -6.18 7.75
CA ILE A 5 -14.37 -5.46 6.53
C ILE A 5 -14.94 -6.45 5.49
N SER A 6 -16.03 -6.07 4.82
CA SER A 6 -16.66 -6.86 3.75
C SER A 6 -15.74 -7.01 2.54
N ASN A 7 -15.85 -8.16 1.87
CA ASN A 7 -15.16 -8.45 0.61
C ASN A 7 -15.94 -8.10 -0.65
N ASP A 8 -17.21 -7.76 -0.50
CA ASP A 8 -18.08 -7.39 -1.61
C ASP A 8 -17.90 -5.90 -1.94
N PRO A 9 -17.81 -5.46 -3.21
CA PRO A 9 -17.87 -6.26 -4.45
C PRO A 9 -16.54 -6.93 -4.84
N SER A 10 -15.40 -6.49 -4.30
CA SER A 10 -14.11 -7.13 -4.51
C SER A 10 -13.18 -7.02 -3.29
N PRO A 11 -12.27 -8.00 -3.09
CA PRO A 11 -11.27 -7.93 -2.02
C PRO A 11 -10.40 -6.68 -2.17
N GLY A 12 -10.30 -5.87 -1.12
CA GLY A 12 -9.48 -4.65 -1.10
C GLY A 12 -10.22 -3.36 -1.48
N TYR A 13 -11.35 -3.43 -2.20
CA TYR A 13 -12.12 -2.22 -2.57
C TYR A 13 -12.59 -1.45 -1.33
N ASN A 14 -13.19 -2.13 -0.36
CA ASN A 14 -13.66 -1.47 0.87
C ASN A 14 -12.50 -0.96 1.73
N ILE A 15 -11.32 -1.58 1.66
CA ILE A 15 -10.11 -1.07 2.34
C ILE A 15 -9.73 0.28 1.72
N GLU A 16 -9.77 0.41 0.39
CA GLU A 16 -9.52 1.69 -0.29
C GLU A 16 -10.56 2.75 0.07
N GLN A 17 -11.85 2.39 0.11
CA GLN A 17 -12.90 3.34 0.48
C GLN A 17 -12.76 3.85 1.92
N LEU A 18 -12.32 2.99 2.84
CA LEU A 18 -12.01 3.36 4.22
C LEU A 18 -10.73 4.18 4.31
N ALA A 19 -9.67 3.79 3.59
CA ALA A 19 -8.40 4.51 3.55
C ALA A 19 -8.57 5.98 3.14
N LYS A 20 -9.47 6.28 2.19
CA LYS A 20 -9.79 7.66 1.76
C LYS A 20 -10.35 8.55 2.87
N LYS A 21 -10.87 7.96 3.95
CA LYS A 21 -11.42 8.68 5.11
C LYS A 21 -10.44 8.75 6.28
N GLY A 22 -9.33 8.01 6.21
CA GLY A 22 -8.28 8.05 7.22
C GLY A 22 -7.57 9.39 7.21
N SER A 23 -7.16 9.86 8.39
CA SER A 23 -6.49 11.15 8.56
C SER A 23 -5.20 11.03 9.36
N LYS A 24 -5.08 9.99 10.18
CA LYS A 24 -3.95 9.78 11.08
C LYS A 24 -3.06 8.67 10.55
N PHE A 25 -1.81 9.00 10.25
CA PHE A 25 -0.82 8.02 9.84
C PHE A 25 -0.24 7.27 11.05
N LEU A 26 -0.29 5.94 11.00
CA LEU A 26 0.36 5.02 11.91
C LEU A 26 1.60 4.45 11.21
N PRO A 27 2.82 4.66 11.75
CA PRO A 27 4.01 4.00 11.23
C PRO A 27 3.91 2.48 11.36
N LEU A 28 3.98 1.77 10.24
CA LEU A 28 4.00 0.31 10.16
C LEU A 28 5.41 -0.20 9.81
N PRO A 29 5.72 -1.47 10.10
CA PRO A 29 6.99 -2.06 9.70
C PRO A 29 7.24 -1.94 8.19
N TYR A 30 8.32 -1.27 7.79
CA TYR A 30 8.69 -1.08 6.39
C TYR A 30 9.76 -2.09 6.00
N CYS A 31 9.36 -3.19 5.36
CA CYS A 31 10.22 -4.36 5.16
C CYS A 31 10.61 -4.55 3.69
N VAL A 32 11.57 -3.76 3.22
CA VAL A 32 12.17 -3.89 1.88
C VAL A 32 13.61 -4.39 1.99
N LYS A 33 13.96 -5.40 1.19
CA LYS A 33 15.30 -5.99 1.12
C LYS A 33 15.77 -6.01 -0.33
N GLY A 34 16.51 -4.96 -0.73
CA GLY A 34 16.91 -4.79 -2.12
C GLY A 34 15.70 -4.52 -3.02
N MET A 35 15.32 -5.50 -3.84
CA MET A 35 14.13 -5.45 -4.70
C MET A 35 12.97 -6.31 -4.18
N ASP A 36 13.16 -7.00 -3.05
CA ASP A 36 12.13 -7.86 -2.45
C ASP A 36 11.35 -7.13 -1.34
N VAL A 37 10.06 -7.42 -1.25
CA VAL A 37 9.15 -6.93 -0.22
C VAL A 37 8.66 -8.07 0.68
N SER A 38 8.47 -7.81 1.97
CA SER A 38 7.89 -8.77 2.91
C SER A 38 6.68 -8.20 3.63
N PHE A 39 5.51 -8.81 3.42
CA PHE A 39 4.25 -8.36 4.00
C PHE A 39 3.84 -9.11 5.28
N SER A 40 4.46 -10.26 5.57
CA SER A 40 4.11 -11.08 6.74
C SER A 40 4.31 -10.34 8.05
N GLY A 41 5.41 -9.59 8.19
CA GLY A 41 5.67 -8.78 9.39
C GLY A 41 4.62 -7.68 9.61
N ILE A 42 4.13 -7.07 8.54
CA ILE A 42 3.05 -6.07 8.62
C ILE A 42 1.75 -6.74 9.06
N LEU A 43 1.41 -7.89 8.47
CA LEU A 43 0.20 -8.61 8.84
C LEU A 43 0.20 -9.01 10.31
N SER A 44 1.28 -9.65 10.79
CA SER A 44 1.39 -10.04 12.20
C SER A 44 1.34 -8.83 13.14
N TYR A 45 2.01 -7.72 12.78
CA TYR A 45 1.93 -6.48 13.56
C TYR A 45 0.49 -5.95 13.67
N MET A 46 -0.25 -5.97 12.57
CA MET A 46 -1.65 -5.53 12.55
C MET A 46 -2.54 -6.49 13.34
N GLU A 47 -2.36 -7.80 13.22
CA GLU A 47 -3.13 -8.80 13.96
C GLU A 47 -2.95 -8.64 15.47
N GLU A 48 -1.72 -8.44 15.93
CA GLU A 48 -1.41 -8.32 17.36
C GLU A 48 -1.84 -6.98 17.96
N ARG A 49 -1.75 -5.87 17.20
CA ARG A 49 -1.89 -4.52 17.75
C ARG A 49 -3.20 -3.82 17.45
N THR A 50 -4.02 -4.32 16.53
CA THR A 50 -5.22 -3.58 16.10
C THR A 50 -6.16 -3.26 17.27
N GLU A 51 -6.44 -4.19 18.18
CA GLU A 51 -7.32 -3.93 19.33
C GLU A 51 -6.79 -2.81 20.24
N THR A 52 -5.47 -2.76 20.44
CA THR A 52 -4.83 -1.70 21.23
C THR A 52 -4.82 -0.37 20.47
N LEU A 53 -4.63 -0.40 19.15
CA LEU A 53 -4.64 0.79 18.31
C LEU A 53 -6.04 1.43 18.27
N LEU A 54 -7.09 0.62 18.21
CA LEU A 54 -8.47 1.11 18.25
C LEU A 54 -8.81 1.76 19.60
N THR A 55 -8.34 1.19 20.71
CA THR A 55 -8.57 1.78 22.05
C THR A 55 -7.72 3.03 22.32
N THR A 56 -6.58 3.17 21.66
CA THR A 56 -5.71 4.36 21.73
C THR A 56 -6.13 5.48 20.77
N GLY A 57 -7.28 5.34 20.09
CA GLY A 57 -7.91 6.38 19.32
C GLY A 57 -7.53 6.42 17.83
N TYR A 58 -7.00 5.33 17.27
CA TYR A 58 -6.99 5.14 15.82
C TYR A 58 -8.33 4.57 15.37
N THR A 59 -8.78 4.94 14.17
CA THR A 59 -9.98 4.36 13.57
C THR A 59 -9.63 3.26 12.55
N PRO A 60 -10.57 2.37 12.18
CA PRO A 60 -10.36 1.43 11.08
C PRO A 60 -9.93 2.11 9.77
N GLU A 61 -10.42 3.32 9.51
CA GLU A 61 -10.05 4.15 8.35
C GLU A 61 -8.57 4.56 8.40
N ASP A 62 -8.10 5.04 9.56
CA ASP A 62 -6.69 5.39 9.76
C ASP A 62 -5.76 4.19 9.58
N LEU A 63 -6.20 3.01 10.03
CA LEU A 63 -5.46 1.76 9.86
C LEU A 63 -5.40 1.33 8.38
N CYS A 64 -6.51 1.43 7.65
CA CYS A 64 -6.53 1.15 6.20
C CYS A 64 -5.65 2.13 5.43
N PHE A 65 -5.72 3.42 5.77
CA PHE A 65 -4.89 4.48 5.19
C PHE A 65 -3.41 4.18 5.39
N SER A 66 -2.99 3.96 6.63
CA SER A 66 -1.60 3.70 6.98
C SER A 66 -1.05 2.42 6.32
N LEU A 67 -1.89 1.39 6.21
CA LEU A 67 -1.55 0.15 5.53
C LEU A 67 -1.32 0.38 4.03
N GLN A 68 -2.24 1.09 3.36
CA GLN A 68 -2.11 1.37 1.93
C GLN A 68 -0.86 2.22 1.64
N GLU A 69 -0.66 3.33 2.36
CA GLU A 69 0.51 4.18 2.16
C GLU A 69 1.82 3.41 2.38
N THR A 70 1.91 2.61 3.44
CA THR A 70 3.14 1.85 3.73
C THR A 70 3.41 0.80 2.64
N VAL A 71 2.41 -0.03 2.33
CA VAL A 71 2.58 -1.13 1.37
C VAL A 71 2.82 -0.62 -0.04
N PHE A 72 2.10 0.40 -0.48
CA PHE A 72 2.29 0.95 -1.82
C PHE A 72 3.60 1.71 -1.94
N ALA A 73 4.05 2.41 -0.89
CA ALA A 73 5.39 2.98 -0.88
C ALA A 73 6.48 1.90 -1.03
N MET A 74 6.34 0.75 -0.36
CA MET A 74 7.27 -0.38 -0.53
C MET A 74 7.29 -0.89 -1.97
N LEU A 75 6.11 -1.03 -2.58
CA LEU A 75 6.00 -1.46 -3.97
C LEU A 75 6.66 -0.45 -4.92
N VAL A 76 6.31 0.83 -4.80
CA VAL A 76 6.86 1.91 -5.63
C VAL A 76 8.38 1.99 -5.48
N GLU A 77 8.92 1.90 -4.26
CA GLU A 77 10.37 1.88 -4.01
C GLU A 77 11.06 0.72 -4.75
N THR A 78 10.51 -0.49 -4.65
CA THR A 78 11.10 -1.65 -5.34
C THR A 78 10.95 -1.57 -6.85
N THR A 79 9.83 -1.06 -7.36
CA THR A 79 9.61 -0.85 -8.79
C THR A 79 10.55 0.21 -9.34
N GLU A 80 10.76 1.32 -8.64
CA GLU A 80 11.71 2.37 -9.03
C GLU A 80 13.14 1.84 -9.11
N ARG A 81 13.56 1.03 -8.11
CA ARG A 81 14.87 0.36 -8.13
C ARG A 81 15.01 -0.56 -9.34
N ALA A 82 13.98 -1.34 -9.65
CA ALA A 82 13.99 -2.25 -10.79
C ALA A 82 14.01 -1.48 -12.12
N LEU A 83 13.21 -0.41 -12.25
CA LEU A 83 13.15 0.47 -13.40
C LEU A 83 14.55 1.02 -13.73
N ALA A 84 15.22 1.57 -12.71
CA ALA A 84 16.58 2.10 -12.84
C ALA A 84 17.62 1.02 -13.16
N HIS A 85 17.50 -0.17 -12.55
CA HIS A 85 18.44 -1.27 -12.77
C HIS A 85 18.35 -1.86 -14.18
N CYS A 86 17.14 -1.94 -14.73
CA CYS A 86 16.88 -2.47 -16.06
C CYS A 86 17.08 -1.42 -17.18
N GLY A 87 17.18 -0.13 -16.83
CA GLY A 87 17.22 0.96 -17.80
C GLY A 87 15.94 1.09 -18.63
N SER A 88 14.79 0.73 -18.03
CA SER A 88 13.48 0.85 -18.69
C SER A 88 12.89 2.24 -18.44
N GLU A 89 12.04 2.69 -19.37
CA GLU A 89 11.30 3.96 -19.30
C GLU A 89 9.79 3.72 -19.19
N GLU A 90 9.38 2.47 -18.95
CA GLU A 90 7.97 2.08 -18.90
C GLU A 90 7.70 1.17 -17.70
N VAL A 91 6.57 1.42 -17.02
CA VAL A 91 6.02 0.60 -15.94
C VAL A 91 4.59 0.21 -16.32
N LEU A 92 4.25 -1.06 -16.21
CA LEU A 92 2.89 -1.59 -16.42
C LEU A 92 2.37 -2.20 -15.13
N ILE A 93 1.23 -1.74 -14.64
CA ILE A 93 0.58 -2.34 -13.46
C ILE A 93 -0.41 -3.42 -13.91
N VAL A 94 -0.20 -4.66 -13.47
CA VAL A 94 -1.09 -5.79 -13.75
C VAL A 94 -1.64 -6.42 -12.47
N GLY A 95 -2.70 -7.22 -12.60
CA GLY A 95 -3.31 -7.96 -11.51
C GLY A 95 -4.42 -7.21 -10.77
N GLY A 96 -5.15 -7.91 -9.90
CA GLY A 96 -6.37 -7.39 -9.27
C GLY A 96 -6.13 -6.17 -8.36
N VAL A 97 -4.95 -6.04 -7.76
CA VAL A 97 -4.61 -4.87 -6.92
C VAL A 97 -4.32 -3.63 -7.77
N GLY A 98 -4.01 -3.81 -9.06
CA GLY A 98 -3.71 -2.73 -9.98
C GLY A 98 -4.89 -1.79 -10.24
N CYS A 99 -6.12 -2.17 -9.89
CA CYS A 99 -7.28 -1.27 -9.97
C CYS A 99 -7.35 -0.25 -8.82
N ASN A 100 -6.48 -0.36 -7.82
CA ASN A 100 -6.43 0.58 -6.70
C ASN A 100 -5.89 1.93 -7.17
N LEU A 101 -6.71 2.98 -7.04
CA LEU A 101 -6.39 4.31 -7.55
C LEU A 101 -5.20 4.95 -6.82
N ARG A 102 -5.01 4.64 -5.53
CA ARG A 102 -3.91 5.19 -4.74
C ARG A 102 -2.57 4.59 -5.17
N LEU A 103 -2.51 3.29 -5.45
CA LEU A 103 -1.33 2.65 -6.03
C LEU A 103 -0.99 3.25 -7.40
N GLN A 104 -1.98 3.42 -8.27
CA GLN A 104 -1.79 4.04 -9.59
C GLN A 104 -1.24 5.46 -9.49
N GLU A 105 -1.79 6.26 -8.57
CA GLU A 105 -1.33 7.63 -8.30
C GLU A 105 0.13 7.66 -7.84
N MET A 106 0.49 6.87 -6.83
CA MET A 106 1.86 6.83 -6.30
C MET A 106 2.87 6.35 -7.33
N MET A 107 2.52 5.32 -8.12
CA MET A 107 3.36 4.83 -9.20
C MET A 107 3.50 5.86 -10.33
N GLY A 108 2.42 6.60 -10.62
CA GLY A 108 2.38 7.63 -11.65
C GLY A 108 3.32 8.78 -11.33
N ILE A 109 3.30 9.26 -10.08
CA ILE A 109 4.23 10.30 -9.59
C ILE A 109 5.68 9.84 -9.75
N MET A 110 6.01 8.62 -9.30
CA MET A 110 7.36 8.06 -9.45
C MET A 110 7.80 7.98 -10.92
N CYS A 111 6.90 7.52 -11.80
CA CYS A 111 7.20 7.47 -13.24
C CYS A 111 7.45 8.86 -13.82
N GLU A 112 6.63 9.86 -13.47
CA GLU A 112 6.80 11.25 -13.93
C GLU A 112 8.15 11.83 -13.49
N GLU A 113 8.54 11.64 -12.23
CA GLU A 113 9.84 12.08 -11.70
C GLU A 113 11.04 11.41 -12.40
N ARG A 114 10.84 10.20 -12.94
CA ARG A 114 11.84 9.43 -13.69
C ARG A 114 11.77 9.63 -15.20
N SER A 115 10.89 10.50 -15.71
CA SER A 115 10.59 10.64 -17.15
C SER A 115 10.18 9.31 -17.82
N ALA A 116 9.53 8.43 -17.05
CA ALA A 116 8.99 7.15 -17.48
C ALA A 116 7.46 7.22 -17.69
N LYS A 117 6.90 6.24 -18.39
CA LYS A 117 5.47 6.12 -18.65
C LYS A 117 4.83 5.01 -17.81
N LEU A 118 3.70 5.32 -17.20
CA LEU A 118 2.84 4.35 -16.53
C LEU A 118 1.74 3.87 -17.47
N PHE A 119 1.50 2.55 -17.49
CA PHE A 119 0.42 1.88 -18.20
C PHE A 119 -0.45 1.03 -17.26
#